data_AF-A0A843JE54-F1
#
_entry.id   AF-A0A843JE54-F1
#
_cell.length_a   1.000
_cell.length_b   1.000
_cell.length_c   1.000
_cell.angle_alpha   90.00
_cell.angle_beta   90.00
_cell.angle_gamma   90.00
#
_symmetry.space_group_name_H-M   'P 1'
#
loop_
_entity.id
_entity.type
_entity.pdbx_description
1 polymer ?
#
loop_
_entity_poly.entity_id
_entity_poly.type
_entity_poly.pdbx_seq_one_letter_code
_entity_poly.pdbx_strand_id
1 'polypeptide(L)'
;MAIERDNLHYSFRSIDGYNKAINIVISPRELGKTSQMWMDKIYLPWKKNHKPWIYLVRQAVEIDDALIESIFSTNMNKFTDDGLVPLYKPSTFSNGIVDIFLAVKHREKQMIKDKDGKEHEEEVEVTEKHLFIRIVSLNVKMYRIKKAILRNIAGVFMDEFIINPKFGEKYLPKEYERFEEAYSTWRRESDGVLKVYFVGNPYSLFNPLFVGLKVDIAKLKRDSFYVG
;
A
#
# COMPACT_ATOMS: atom_id res chain seq x y z
N MET A 1 10.60 19.05 -7.22
CA MET A 1 9.21 18.76 -7.64
C MET A 1 8.34 18.98 -6.40
N ALA A 2 7.46 19.98 -6.44
CA ALA A 2 6.70 20.41 -5.29
C ALA A 2 5.41 19.59 -5.21
N ILE A 3 5.29 18.75 -4.18
CA ILE A 3 3.99 18.20 -3.79
C ILE A 3 3.20 19.39 -3.27
N GLU A 4 2.09 19.72 -3.93
CA GLU A 4 1.23 20.80 -3.46
C GLU A 4 0.55 20.35 -2.16
N ARG A 5 0.95 21.00 -1.05
CA ARG A 5 0.55 20.64 0.32
C ARG A 5 -0.23 21.80 0.92
N ASP A 6 -1.53 21.64 1.12
CA ASP A 6 -2.28 22.50 2.05
C ASP A 6 -1.79 22.31 3.50
N ASN A 7 -1.67 23.37 4.29
CA ASN A 7 -1.09 23.33 5.65
C ASN A 7 -1.94 22.58 6.72
N LEU A 8 -2.86 21.70 6.33
CA LEU A 8 -3.77 20.92 7.19
C LEU A 8 -3.32 19.46 7.40
N HIS A 9 -2.11 19.14 6.95
CA HIS A 9 -1.74 17.77 6.62
C HIS A 9 -1.20 16.97 7.82
N TYR A 10 -1.75 15.76 7.98
CA TYR A 10 -1.27 14.67 8.84
C TYR A 10 0.25 14.43 8.69
N SER A 11 0.90 13.69 9.58
CA SER A 11 2.29 13.29 9.37
C SER A 11 2.59 11.96 10.03
N PHE A 12 3.20 11.05 9.27
CA PHE A 12 3.66 9.77 9.78
C PHE A 12 5.01 9.84 10.52
N ARG A 13 5.69 11.00 10.54
CA ARG A 13 7.04 11.11 11.09
C ARG A 13 7.12 10.73 12.58
N SER A 14 6.11 11.13 13.36
CA SER A 14 6.04 10.76 14.78
C SER A 14 5.85 9.26 14.96
N ILE A 15 5.05 8.63 14.09
CA ILE A 15 4.79 7.19 14.11
C ILE A 15 6.06 6.41 13.77
N ASP A 16 6.79 6.84 12.74
CA ASP A 16 8.05 6.21 12.33
C ASP A 16 9.11 6.24 13.44
N GLY A 17 9.13 7.30 14.24
CA GLY A 17 10.08 7.50 15.32
C GLY A 17 10.06 6.40 16.38
N TYR A 18 8.92 5.71 16.55
CA TYR A 18 8.81 4.57 17.48
C TYR A 18 9.40 3.28 16.91
N ASN A 19 9.72 3.24 15.62
CA ASN A 19 10.34 2.12 14.92
C ASN A 19 9.64 0.76 15.15
N LYS A 20 8.30 0.74 15.24
CA LYS A 20 7.52 -0.49 15.43
C LYS A 20 7.24 -1.20 14.11
N ALA A 21 7.15 -2.53 14.15
CA ALA A 21 6.87 -3.34 12.97
C ALA A 21 5.41 -3.22 12.53
N ILE A 22 4.49 -3.14 13.48
CA ILE A 22 3.07 -2.92 13.24
C ILE A 22 2.73 -1.51 13.75
N ASN A 23 1.93 -0.76 12.99
CA ASN A 23 1.57 0.61 13.32
C ASN A 23 0.07 0.77 13.10
N ILE A 24 -0.63 1.29 14.11
CA ILE A 24 -2.09 1.44 14.10
C ILE A 24 -2.44 2.92 14.13
N VAL A 25 -2.80 3.43 12.97
CA VAL A 25 -3.12 4.83 12.75
C VAL A 25 -4.61 5.04 12.78
N ILE A 26 -5.07 5.77 13.80
CA ILE A 26 -6.47 6.14 13.96
C ILE A 26 -6.56 7.65 14.12
N SER A 27 -7.41 8.28 13.34
CA SER A 27 -7.80 9.67 13.58
C SER A 27 -9.16 9.97 12.93
N PRO A 28 -9.82 11.09 13.26
CA PRO A 28 -11.04 11.53 12.60
C PRO A 28 -10.95 11.59 11.06
N ARG A 29 -12.12 11.58 10.41
CA ARG A 29 -12.22 11.74 8.96
C ARG A 29 -11.55 13.04 8.48
N GLU A 30 -11.21 13.06 7.19
CA GLU A 30 -10.75 14.27 6.48
C GLU A 30 -9.36 14.80 6.86
N LEU A 31 -8.64 14.14 7.78
CA LEU A 31 -7.26 14.53 8.12
C LEU A 31 -6.20 14.12 7.07
N GLY A 32 -6.59 13.68 5.86
CA GLY A 32 -5.63 13.37 4.78
C GLY A 32 -4.76 12.12 5.00
N LYS A 33 -5.05 11.28 6.00
CA LYS A 33 -4.29 10.06 6.35
C LYS A 33 -4.00 9.15 5.15
N THR A 34 -5.05 8.79 4.41
CA THR A 34 -4.98 7.87 3.28
C THR A 34 -4.12 8.42 2.16
N SER A 35 -4.38 9.66 1.73
CA SER A 35 -3.61 10.29 0.65
C SER A 35 -2.14 10.43 1.02
N GLN A 36 -1.82 10.75 2.28
CA GLN A 36 -0.43 10.77 2.74
C GLN A 36 0.24 9.42 2.82
N MET A 37 -0.50 8.37 3.21
CA MET A 37 0.00 7.02 3.14
C MET A 37 0.41 6.69 1.69
N TRP A 38 -0.48 6.96 0.74
CA TRP A 38 -0.20 6.75 -0.68
C TRP A 38 1.00 7.55 -1.18
N MET A 39 1.10 8.83 -0.83
CA MET A 39 2.18 9.69 -1.33
C MET A 39 3.50 9.49 -0.58
N ASP A 40 3.53 9.75 0.73
CA ASP A 40 4.77 9.83 1.50
C ASP A 40 5.35 8.45 1.84
N LYS A 41 4.50 7.41 1.97
CA LYS A 41 4.95 6.05 2.34
C LYS A 41 5.11 5.13 1.16
N ILE A 42 4.17 5.19 0.22
CA ILE A 42 4.13 4.23 -0.88
C ILE A 42 4.83 4.81 -2.10
N TYR A 43 4.30 5.89 -2.67
CA TYR A 43 4.71 6.40 -3.97
C TYR A 43 6.11 7.01 -4.00
N LEU A 44 6.40 8.00 -3.15
CA LEU A 44 7.70 8.69 -3.19
C LEU A 44 8.88 7.76 -2.87
N PRO A 45 8.78 6.84 -1.89
CA PRO A 45 9.83 5.84 -1.68
C PRO A 45 9.92 4.87 -2.87
N TRP A 46 8.79 4.38 -3.39
CA TRP A 46 8.79 3.48 -4.55
C TRP A 46 9.44 4.12 -5.78
N LYS A 47 9.21 5.41 -6.05
CA LYS A 47 9.84 6.14 -7.17
C LYS A 47 11.38 6.12 -7.09
N LYS A 48 11.94 5.96 -5.89
CA LYS A 48 13.40 5.95 -5.67
C LYS A 48 14.01 4.55 -5.68
N ASN A 49 13.27 3.54 -5.25
CA ASN A 49 13.84 2.20 -4.97
C ASN A 49 13.10 1.05 -5.66
N HIS A 50 11.99 1.33 -6.33
CA HIS A 50 11.09 0.38 -7.00
C HIS A 50 10.68 -0.81 -6.15
N LYS A 51 10.67 -0.67 -4.81
CA LYS A 51 10.26 -1.72 -3.88
C LYS A 51 8.75 -1.72 -3.73
N PRO A 52 8.06 -2.82 -4.10
CA PRO A 52 6.61 -2.85 -4.12
C PRO A 52 6.03 -2.88 -2.71
N TRP A 53 4.79 -2.41 -2.58
CA TRP A 53 4.00 -2.53 -1.37
C TRP A 53 2.94 -3.64 -1.48
N ILE A 54 2.38 -4.04 -0.34
CA ILE A 54 1.15 -4.84 -0.29
C ILE A 54 0.03 -3.96 0.26
N TYR A 55 -1.08 -3.88 -0.47
CA TYR A 55 -2.31 -3.25 -0.01
C TYR A 55 -3.33 -4.32 0.36
N LEU A 56 -3.70 -4.40 1.63
CA LEU A 56 -4.67 -5.35 2.13
C LEU A 56 -6.06 -4.76 2.03
N VAL A 57 -6.95 -5.57 1.47
CA VAL A 57 -8.39 -5.37 1.58
C VAL A 57 -9.00 -6.57 2.30
N ARG A 58 -10.22 -6.43 2.79
CA ARG A 58 -10.85 -7.50 3.55
C ARG A 58 -11.39 -8.56 2.60
N GLN A 59 -12.26 -8.17 1.68
CA GLN A 59 -12.97 -9.03 0.73
C GLN A 59 -12.38 -8.92 -0.68
N ALA A 60 -12.48 -10.01 -1.45
CA ALA A 60 -12.03 -10.00 -2.84
C ALA A 60 -12.92 -9.12 -3.74
N VAL A 61 -14.20 -8.96 -3.35
CA VAL A 61 -15.16 -8.10 -4.07
C VAL A 61 -14.86 -6.61 -3.93
N GLU A 62 -14.02 -6.21 -2.97
CA GLU A 62 -13.52 -4.83 -2.85
C GLU A 62 -12.47 -4.52 -3.94
N ILE A 63 -11.91 -5.55 -4.59
CA ILE A 63 -10.91 -5.37 -5.63
C ILE A 63 -11.60 -5.27 -6.98
N ASP A 64 -11.86 -4.04 -7.39
CA ASP A 64 -12.46 -3.69 -8.67
C ASP A 64 -11.77 -2.46 -9.30
N ASP A 65 -12.25 -2.05 -10.47
CA ASP A 65 -11.74 -0.88 -11.16
C ASP A 65 -11.98 0.42 -10.36
N ALA A 66 -13.07 0.50 -9.59
CA ALA A 66 -13.40 1.68 -8.79
C ALA A 66 -12.41 1.89 -7.63
N LEU A 67 -11.97 0.81 -6.98
CA LEU A 67 -10.91 0.88 -5.98
C LEU A 67 -9.62 1.40 -6.59
N ILE A 68 -9.22 0.85 -7.74
CA ILE A 68 -7.98 1.25 -8.42
C ILE A 68 -8.08 2.71 -8.87
N GLU A 69 -9.20 3.11 -9.47
CA GLU A 69 -9.45 4.50 -9.85
C GLU A 69 -9.38 5.44 -8.64
N SER A 70 -9.97 5.06 -7.50
CA SER A 70 -9.90 5.85 -6.27
C SER A 70 -8.46 6.01 -5.74
N ILE A 71 -7.64 4.96 -5.82
CA ILE A 71 -6.22 5.01 -5.46
C ILE A 71 -5.49 6.02 -6.36
N PHE A 72 -5.61 5.88 -7.68
CA PHE A 72 -4.81 6.68 -8.60
C PHE A 72 -5.35 8.10 -8.79
N SER A 73 -6.65 8.28 -9.06
CA SER A 73 -7.25 9.58 -9.33
C SER A 73 -7.36 10.43 -8.06
N THR A 74 -7.89 9.87 -6.97
CA THR A 74 -8.20 10.64 -5.76
C THR A 74 -7.00 10.77 -4.83
N ASN A 75 -6.22 9.70 -4.65
CA ASN A 75 -5.17 9.66 -3.62
C ASN A 75 -3.76 9.93 -4.13
N MET A 76 -3.51 9.85 -5.45
CA MET A 76 -2.17 10.00 -6.01
C MET A 76 -2.07 11.12 -7.04
N ASN A 77 -2.72 11.01 -8.20
CA ASN A 77 -2.62 11.97 -9.32
C ASN A 77 -3.11 13.38 -8.96
N LYS A 78 -4.00 13.52 -7.98
CA LYS A 78 -4.36 14.83 -7.42
C LYS A 78 -3.18 15.55 -6.75
N PHE A 79 -2.17 14.80 -6.31
CA PHE A 79 -1.02 15.29 -5.54
C PHE A 79 0.32 15.12 -6.27
N THR A 80 0.30 14.72 -7.55
CA THR A 80 1.50 14.62 -8.38
C THR A 80 1.22 14.89 -9.85
N ASP A 81 2.15 15.57 -10.52
CA ASP A 81 2.10 15.82 -11.97
C ASP A 81 2.64 14.65 -12.80
N ASP A 82 2.99 13.53 -12.16
CA ASP A 82 3.60 12.38 -12.83
C ASP A 82 2.63 11.62 -13.76
N GLY A 83 1.33 11.96 -13.76
CA GLY A 83 0.34 11.38 -14.68
C GLY A 83 0.27 9.86 -14.60
N LEU A 84 0.15 9.31 -13.39
CA LEU A 84 0.28 7.88 -13.13
C LEU A 84 -0.86 7.10 -13.79
N VAL A 85 -0.49 6.17 -14.67
CA VAL A 85 -1.43 5.25 -15.32
C VAL A 85 -1.18 3.84 -14.81
N PRO A 86 -2.11 3.26 -14.02
CA PRO A 86 -1.95 1.91 -13.50
C PRO A 86 -2.10 0.86 -14.61
N LEU A 87 -1.22 -0.12 -14.60
CA LEU A 87 -1.27 -1.27 -15.50
C LEU A 87 -1.57 -2.53 -14.68
N TYR A 88 -2.71 -3.17 -14.94
CA TYR A 88 -3.16 -4.38 -14.24
C TYR A 88 -4.02 -5.26 -15.16
N LYS A 89 -4.35 -6.47 -14.70
CA LYS A 89 -5.21 -7.42 -15.42
C LYS A 89 -6.53 -7.61 -14.68
N PRO A 90 -7.66 -7.05 -15.16
CA PRO A 90 -8.96 -7.18 -14.50
C PRO A 90 -9.39 -8.64 -14.25
N SER A 91 -8.98 -9.58 -15.11
CA SER A 91 -9.23 -11.02 -14.93
C SER A 91 -8.69 -11.60 -13.62
N THR A 92 -7.77 -10.91 -12.94
CA THR A 92 -7.20 -11.34 -11.65
C THR A 92 -8.03 -10.93 -10.44
N PHE A 93 -9.06 -10.08 -10.60
CA PHE A 93 -9.93 -9.63 -9.49
C PHE A 93 -10.58 -10.80 -8.76
N SER A 94 -11.11 -11.77 -9.50
CA SER A 94 -11.74 -12.98 -8.96
C SER A 94 -10.81 -13.84 -8.10
N ASN A 95 -9.49 -13.68 -8.25
CA ASN A 95 -8.51 -14.40 -7.44
C ASN A 95 -8.22 -13.70 -6.10
N GLY A 96 -8.67 -12.47 -5.94
CA GLY A 96 -8.45 -11.63 -4.76
C GLY A 96 -6.98 -11.23 -4.55
N ILE A 97 -6.14 -11.34 -5.59
CA ILE A 97 -4.74 -10.92 -5.60
C ILE A 97 -4.48 -10.27 -6.95
N VAL A 98 -4.10 -8.99 -6.95
CA VAL A 98 -3.91 -8.18 -8.16
C VAL A 98 -2.59 -7.43 -8.07
N ASP A 99 -1.79 -7.54 -9.13
CA ASP A 99 -0.57 -6.76 -9.30
C ASP A 99 -0.85 -5.50 -10.11
N ILE A 100 -0.44 -4.36 -9.58
CA ILE A 100 -0.50 -3.07 -10.25
C ILE A 100 0.93 -2.63 -10.56
N PHE A 101 1.19 -2.40 -11.85
CA PHE A 101 2.46 -1.92 -12.36
C PHE A 101 2.34 -0.46 -12.75
N LEU A 102 3.45 0.26 -12.65
CA LEU A 102 3.60 1.62 -13.17
C LEU A 102 4.75 1.66 -14.17
N ALA A 103 4.57 2.47 -15.21
CA ALA A 103 5.59 2.71 -16.21
C ALA A 103 6.54 3.82 -15.73
N VAL A 104 7.84 3.54 -15.76
CA VAL A 104 8.91 4.50 -15.43
C VAL A 104 9.68 4.78 -16.70
N LYS A 105 9.74 6.07 -17.06
CA LYS A 105 10.56 6.55 -18.17
C LYS A 105 11.92 6.98 -17.66
N HIS A 106 12.97 6.50 -18.29
CA HIS A 106 14.32 6.97 -18.04
C HIS A 106 15.10 7.04 -19.35
N ARG A 107 16.21 7.78 -19.35
CA ARG A 107 17.13 7.81 -20.47
C ARG A 107 18.29 6.87 -20.20
N GLU A 108 18.58 6.03 -21.17
CA GLU A 108 19.78 5.21 -21.15
C GLU A 108 20.57 5.39 -22.45
N LYS A 109 21.87 5.15 -22.35
CA LYS A 109 22.79 5.21 -23.48
C LYS A 109 22.79 3.85 -24.17
N GLN A 110 22.35 3.82 -25.42
CA GLN A 110 22.39 2.61 -26.24
C GLN A 110 23.37 2.79 -27.39
N MET A 111 24.05 1.70 -27.74
CA MET A 111 24.88 1.63 -28.94
C MET A 111 23.97 1.38 -30.14
N ILE A 112 23.91 2.34 -31.05
CA ILE A 112 23.11 2.26 -32.28
C ILE A 112 24.06 2.19 -33.48
N LYS A 113 23.74 1.29 -34.42
CA LYS A 113 24.43 1.20 -35.70
C LYS A 113 23.75 2.11 -36.71
N ASP A 114 24.52 3.00 -37.32
CA ASP A 114 24.04 3.75 -38.47
C ASP A 114 23.93 2.86 -39.73
N LYS A 115 23.46 3.46 -40.81
CA LYS A 115 23.28 2.78 -42.11
C LYS A 115 24.60 2.29 -42.72
N ASP A 116 25.73 2.84 -42.29
CA ASP A 116 27.07 2.49 -42.74
C ASP A 116 27.74 1.46 -41.79
N GLY A 117 27.01 0.97 -40.79
CA GLY A 117 27.46 -0.03 -39.82
C GLY A 117 28.35 0.54 -38.71
N LYS A 118 28.49 1.87 -38.61
CA LYS A 118 29.27 2.54 -37.58
C LYS A 118 28.44 2.69 -36.31
N GLU A 119 29.04 2.29 -35.19
CA GLU A 119 28.42 2.35 -33.88
C GLU A 119 28.61 3.74 -33.26
N HIS A 120 27.53 4.31 -32.75
CA HIS A 120 27.54 5.53 -31.95
C HIS A 120 26.60 5.38 -30.75
N GLU A 121 26.89 6.14 -29.70
CA GLU A 121 26.08 6.16 -28.48
C GLU A 121 24.96 7.19 -28.64
N GLU A 122 23.72 6.76 -28.44
CA GLU A 122 22.55 7.65 -28.44
C GLU A 122 21.80 7.53 -27.11
N GLU A 123 21.35 8.66 -26.56
CA GLU A 123 20.41 8.64 -25.44
C GLU A 123 19.01 8.32 -25.96
N VAL A 124 18.47 7.18 -25.55
CA VAL A 124 17.11 6.77 -25.87
C VAL A 124 16.23 6.79 -24.63
N GLU A 125 14.98 7.23 -24.81
CA GLU A 125 13.96 7.11 -23.77
C GLU A 125 13.45 5.68 -23.72
N VAL A 126 13.66 5.01 -22.59
CA VAL A 126 13.18 3.66 -22.33
C VAL A 126 12.07 3.70 -21.29
N THR A 127 11.03 2.91 -21.54
CA THR A 127 9.89 2.77 -20.63
C THR A 127 9.90 1.36 -20.04
N GLU A 128 10.10 1.28 -18.72
CA GLU A 128 10.07 0.02 -17.98
C GLU A 128 8.84 -0.08 -17.10
N LYS A 129 8.32 -1.30 -16.94
CA LYS A 129 7.21 -1.58 -16.04
C LYS A 129 7.75 -2.13 -14.74
N HIS A 130 7.50 -1.41 -13.66
CA HIS A 130 7.89 -1.79 -12.31
C HIS A 130 6.65 -2.13 -11.49
N LEU A 131 6.71 -3.21 -10.70
CA LEU A 131 5.61 -3.55 -9.80
C LEU A 131 5.51 -2.45 -8.74
N PHE A 132 4.36 -1.80 -8.67
CA PHE A 132 4.10 -0.72 -7.73
C PHE A 132 3.50 -1.24 -6.44
N ILE A 133 2.39 -1.95 -6.56
CA ILE A 133 1.67 -2.48 -5.40
C ILE A 133 0.93 -3.77 -5.77
N ARG A 134 0.88 -4.69 -4.81
CA ARG A 134 0.03 -5.89 -4.88
C ARG A 134 -1.17 -5.70 -3.94
N ILE A 135 -2.38 -5.70 -4.48
CA ILE A 135 -3.61 -5.74 -3.69
C ILE A 135 -3.91 -7.19 -3.31
N VAL A 136 -4.14 -7.46 -2.02
CA VAL A 136 -4.43 -8.79 -1.49
C VAL A 136 -5.68 -8.75 -0.62
N SER A 137 -6.68 -9.57 -0.95
CA SER A 137 -7.80 -9.81 -0.05
C SER A 137 -7.43 -10.84 1.02
N LEU A 138 -7.68 -10.49 2.28
CA LEU A 138 -7.53 -11.40 3.41
C LEU A 138 -8.52 -12.57 3.37
N ASN A 139 -9.67 -12.44 2.68
CA ASN A 139 -10.65 -13.53 2.54
C ASN A 139 -10.18 -14.67 1.61
N VAL A 140 -9.15 -14.44 0.79
CA VAL A 140 -8.59 -15.47 -0.10
C VAL A 140 -8.00 -16.63 0.71
N LYS A 141 -8.12 -17.87 0.21
CA LYS A 141 -7.53 -19.06 0.83
C LYS A 141 -6.03 -18.85 1.11
N MET A 142 -5.60 -19.07 2.35
CA MET A 142 -4.24 -18.75 2.82
C MET A 142 -3.12 -19.33 1.96
N TYR A 143 -3.29 -20.54 1.43
CA TYR A 143 -2.29 -21.14 0.54
C TYR A 143 -2.03 -20.32 -0.74
N ARG A 144 -3.03 -19.57 -1.25
CA ARG A 144 -2.87 -18.71 -2.42
C ARG A 144 -2.02 -17.50 -2.07
N ILE A 145 -2.29 -16.87 -0.93
CA ILE A 145 -1.49 -15.75 -0.41
C ILE A 145 -0.03 -16.19 -0.24
N LYS A 146 0.19 -17.37 0.37
CA LYS A 146 1.52 -17.95 0.56
C LYS A 146 2.22 -18.41 -0.72
N LYS A 147 1.49 -18.69 -1.80
CA LYS A 147 2.08 -19.03 -3.11
C LYS A 147 2.39 -17.78 -3.94
N ALA A 148 1.60 -16.73 -3.77
CA ALA A 148 1.83 -15.42 -4.37
C ALA A 148 2.87 -14.61 -3.57
N ILE A 149 4.03 -15.22 -3.32
CA ILE A 149 5.12 -14.57 -2.60
C ILE A 149 5.59 -13.36 -3.40
N LEU A 150 5.83 -12.27 -2.69
CA LEU A 150 6.47 -11.08 -3.21
C LEU A 150 7.72 -10.83 -2.38
N ARG A 151 8.87 -10.72 -3.06
CA ARG A 151 10.17 -10.47 -2.44
C ARG A 151 10.45 -8.98 -2.40
N ASN A 152 11.32 -8.58 -1.47
CA ASN A 152 11.82 -7.20 -1.38
C ASN A 152 10.71 -6.14 -1.27
N ILE A 153 9.65 -6.49 -0.54
CA ILE A 153 8.54 -5.58 -0.26
C ILE A 153 8.98 -4.46 0.69
N ALA A 154 8.50 -3.24 0.44
CA ALA A 154 8.78 -2.08 1.26
C ALA A 154 7.89 -1.98 2.50
N GLY A 155 6.67 -2.52 2.43
CA GLY A 155 5.70 -2.43 3.51
C GLY A 155 4.35 -3.06 3.18
N VAL A 156 3.51 -3.12 4.20
CA VAL A 156 2.11 -3.55 4.11
C VAL A 156 1.22 -2.42 4.60
N PHE A 157 0.12 -2.20 3.91
CA PHE A 157 -0.85 -1.17 4.20
C PHE A 157 -2.26 -1.76 4.21
N MET A 158 -3.10 -1.40 5.17
CA MET A 158 -4.53 -1.67 5.16
C MET A 158 -5.26 -0.38 5.53
N ASP A 159 -6.09 0.12 4.62
CA ASP A 159 -6.98 1.24 4.92
C ASP A 159 -8.30 0.73 5.50
N GLU A 160 -9.03 1.61 6.17
CA GLU A 160 -10.31 1.33 6.83
C GLU A 160 -10.34 0.00 7.60
N PHE A 161 -9.26 -0.29 8.35
CA PHE A 161 -9.15 -1.57 9.04
C PHE A 161 -10.23 -1.74 10.13
N ILE A 162 -10.77 -0.65 10.66
CA ILE A 162 -11.91 -0.66 11.59
C ILE A 162 -13.19 -0.52 10.76
N ILE A 163 -14.03 -1.55 10.76
CA ILE A 163 -15.32 -1.53 10.07
C ILE A 163 -16.29 -0.56 10.74
N ASN A 164 -17.25 -0.05 9.95
CA ASN A 164 -18.36 0.70 10.50
C ASN A 164 -19.60 -0.19 10.64
N PRO A 165 -19.92 -0.70 11.85
CA PRO A 165 -21.01 -1.66 12.03
C PRO A 165 -22.39 -1.08 11.69
N LYS A 166 -22.53 0.25 11.59
CA LYS A 166 -23.80 0.91 11.22
C LYS A 166 -24.30 0.51 9.83
N PHE A 167 -23.41 0.05 8.95
CA PHE A 167 -23.75 -0.32 7.57
C PHE A 167 -23.79 -1.84 7.36
N GLY A 168 -23.80 -2.63 8.44
CA GLY A 168 -23.91 -4.10 8.35
C GLY A 168 -22.61 -4.82 7.98
N GLU A 169 -21.50 -4.10 7.88
CA GLU A 169 -20.17 -4.65 7.66
C GLU A 169 -19.76 -5.59 8.80
N LYS A 170 -18.96 -6.62 8.47
CA LYS A 170 -18.46 -7.60 9.43
C LYS A 170 -16.98 -7.89 9.18
N TYR A 171 -16.26 -8.12 10.27
CA TYR A 171 -14.90 -8.66 10.22
C TYR A 171 -14.90 -10.08 9.66
N LEU A 172 -13.77 -10.50 9.09
CA LEU A 172 -13.58 -11.89 8.70
C LEU A 172 -13.52 -12.82 9.92
N PRO A 173 -13.97 -14.08 9.79
CA PRO A 173 -13.66 -15.09 10.78
C PRO A 173 -12.14 -15.23 10.93
N LYS A 174 -11.65 -15.09 12.17
CA LYS A 174 -10.22 -15.14 12.52
C LYS A 174 -9.37 -14.13 11.72
N GLU A 175 -9.88 -12.91 11.53
CA GLU A 175 -9.21 -11.89 10.70
C GLU A 175 -7.77 -11.61 11.14
N TYR A 176 -7.52 -11.51 12.44
CA TYR A 176 -6.18 -11.29 12.98
C TYR A 176 -5.25 -12.45 12.65
N GLU A 177 -5.67 -13.69 12.89
CA GLU A 177 -4.85 -14.88 12.64
C GLU A 177 -4.57 -15.06 11.14
N ARG A 178 -5.51 -14.66 10.28
CA ARG A 178 -5.29 -14.63 8.83
C ARG A 178 -4.23 -13.60 8.46
N PHE A 179 -4.34 -12.38 9.01
CA PHE A 179 -3.32 -11.37 8.80
C PHE A 179 -1.95 -11.83 9.32
N GLU A 180 -1.87 -12.35 10.54
CA GLU A 180 -0.63 -12.80 11.19
C GLU A 180 0.06 -13.89 10.36
N GLU A 181 -0.71 -14.85 9.84
CA GLU A 181 -0.21 -15.93 9.01
C GLU A 181 0.30 -15.46 7.64
N ALA A 182 -0.36 -14.46 7.04
CA ALA A 182 0.10 -13.84 5.81
C ALA A 182 1.35 -12.98 6.05
N TYR A 183 1.34 -12.17 7.11
CA TYR A 183 2.44 -11.30 7.52
C TYR A 183 3.70 -12.09 7.84
N SER A 184 3.60 -13.25 8.51
CA SER A 184 4.76 -14.12 8.77
C SER A 184 5.44 -14.58 7.49
N THR A 185 4.69 -14.74 6.39
CA THR A 185 5.25 -15.11 5.09
C THR A 185 5.94 -13.93 4.43
N TRP A 186 5.30 -12.76 4.43
CA TRP A 186 5.88 -11.54 3.87
C TRP A 186 7.12 -11.06 4.61
N ARG A 187 7.12 -11.13 5.94
CA ARG A 187 8.26 -10.76 6.79
C ARG A 187 9.49 -11.62 6.52
N ARG A 188 9.32 -12.90 6.16
CA ARG A 188 10.44 -13.79 5.81
C ARG A 188 11.11 -13.41 4.48
N GLU A 189 10.37 -12.75 3.60
CA GLU A 189 10.81 -12.40 2.24
C GLU A 189 11.16 -10.91 2.09
N SER A 190 11.14 -10.17 3.20
CA SER A 190 11.51 -8.76 3.29
C SER A 190 12.89 -8.58 3.91
N ASP A 191 13.65 -7.61 3.42
CA ASP A 191 14.89 -7.20 4.05
C ASP A 191 14.60 -6.38 5.32
N GLY A 192 15.05 -6.85 6.48
CA GLY A 192 14.93 -6.13 7.75
C GLY A 192 13.52 -6.16 8.37
N VAL A 193 13.14 -5.07 9.05
CA VAL A 193 11.85 -4.99 9.76
C VAL A 193 10.75 -4.55 8.79
N LEU A 194 9.91 -5.50 8.37
CA LEU A 194 8.73 -5.22 7.56
C LEU A 194 7.70 -4.39 8.35
N LYS A 195 7.49 -3.15 7.88
CA LYS A 195 6.51 -2.23 8.45
C LYS A 195 5.11 -2.51 7.92
N VAL A 196 4.14 -2.52 8.83
CA VAL A 196 2.70 -2.61 8.54
C VAL A 196 2.02 -1.37 9.07
N TYR A 197 1.12 -0.80 8.27
CA TYR A 197 0.29 0.33 8.66
C TYR A 197 -1.18 -0.04 8.51
N PHE A 198 -1.90 -0.03 9.63
CA PHE A 198 -3.35 -0.13 9.69
C PHE A 198 -3.89 1.27 9.87
N VAL A 199 -4.55 1.83 8.86
CA VAL A 199 -5.12 3.18 8.89
C VAL A 199 -6.64 3.07 8.96
N GLY A 200 -7.27 3.88 9.81
CA GLY A 200 -8.72 3.85 9.91
C GLY A 200 -9.31 5.00 10.70
N ASN A 201 -10.63 5.08 10.64
CA ASN A 201 -11.41 6.01 11.46
C ASN A 201 -11.83 5.33 12.78
N PRO A 202 -11.98 6.06 13.90
CA PRO A 202 -12.25 5.50 15.23
C PRO A 202 -13.71 5.04 15.41
N TYR A 203 -14.21 4.14 14.56
CA TYR A 203 -15.60 3.66 14.67
C TYR A 203 -15.82 2.70 15.85
N SER A 204 -14.82 1.90 16.20
CA SER A 204 -14.88 0.92 17.30
C SER A 204 -13.50 0.72 17.94
N LEU A 205 -13.47 0.71 19.28
CA LEU A 205 -12.31 0.26 20.05
C LEU A 205 -12.23 -1.26 20.17
N PHE A 206 -13.29 -1.98 19.82
CA PHE A 206 -13.30 -3.44 19.80
C PHE A 206 -13.23 -3.93 18.36
N ASN A 207 -12.07 -4.46 17.97
CA ASN A 207 -11.81 -5.05 16.66
C ASN A 207 -10.79 -6.21 16.76
N PRO A 208 -10.77 -7.15 15.80
CA PRO A 208 -9.89 -8.32 15.85
C PRO A 208 -8.41 -7.98 15.98
N LEU A 209 -7.96 -6.91 15.30
CA LEU A 209 -6.57 -6.49 15.33
C LEU A 209 -6.15 -6.03 16.73
N PHE A 210 -6.97 -5.25 17.43
CA PHE A 210 -6.63 -4.80 18.79
C PHE A 210 -6.60 -5.95 19.78
N VAL A 211 -7.54 -6.88 19.66
CA VAL A 211 -7.58 -8.08 20.51
C VAL A 211 -6.34 -8.95 20.26
N GLY A 212 -6.02 -9.23 19.00
CA GLY A 212 -4.87 -10.04 18.62
C GLY A 212 -3.53 -9.43 19.02
N LEU A 213 -3.38 -8.12 18.81
CA LEU A 213 -2.18 -7.35 19.17
C LEU A 213 -2.13 -6.98 20.66
N LYS A 214 -3.14 -7.35 21.45
CA LYS A 214 -3.25 -7.04 22.88
C LYS A 214 -3.12 -5.54 23.18
N VAL A 215 -3.74 -4.71 22.34
CA VAL A 215 -3.75 -3.26 22.52
C VAL A 215 -4.51 -2.91 23.80
N ASP A 216 -3.89 -2.10 24.65
CA ASP A 216 -4.52 -1.58 25.85
C ASP A 216 -5.56 -0.50 25.48
N ILE A 217 -6.79 -0.95 25.24
CA ILE A 217 -7.88 -0.09 24.78
C ILE A 217 -8.26 1.00 25.78
N ALA A 218 -7.92 0.85 27.07
CA ALA A 218 -8.19 1.87 28.08
C ALA A 218 -7.30 3.11 27.92
N LYS A 219 -6.16 2.96 27.23
CA LYS A 219 -5.28 4.08 26.88
C LYS A 219 -5.70 4.80 25.60
N LEU A 220 -6.68 4.27 24.85
CA LEU A 220 -7.15 4.86 23.61
C LEU A 220 -8.18 5.96 23.93
N LYS A 221 -7.92 7.19 23.49
CA LYS A 221 -8.94 8.25 23.47
C LYS A 221 -9.42 8.45 22.04
N ARG A 222 -10.66 8.93 21.88
CA ARG A 222 -11.08 9.54 20.60
C ARG A 222 -10.05 10.63 20.26
N ASP A 223 -9.59 10.63 19.01
CA ASP A 223 -8.56 11.54 18.47
C ASP A 223 -7.10 11.25 18.88
N SER A 224 -6.83 10.10 19.51
CA SER A 224 -5.44 9.70 19.86
C SER A 224 -4.73 8.94 18.74
N PHE A 225 -3.45 9.25 18.54
CA PHE A 225 -2.53 8.44 17.72
C PHE A 225 -2.00 7.28 18.56
N TYR A 226 -2.06 6.05 18.04
CA TYR A 226 -1.44 4.91 18.71
C TYR A 226 -0.28 4.36 17.89
N VAL A 227 0.77 3.95 18.58
CA VAL A 227 1.88 3.20 18.01
C VAL A 227 2.20 2.09 19.00
N GLY A 228 2.13 0.85 18.55
CA GLY A 228 2.38 -0.35 19.36
C GLY A 228 3.03 -1.42 18.51
#